data_AF-A0A7C5WXC2-F1
#
_entry.id   AF-A0A7C5WXC2-F1
#
_cell.length_a   1.000
_cell.length_b   1.000
_cell.length_c   1.000
_cell.angle_alpha   90.00
_cell.angle_beta   90.00
_cell.angle_gamma   90.00
#
_symmetry.space_group_name_H-M   'P 1'
#
loop_
_entity.id
_entity.type
_entity.pdbx_description
1 polymer ?
#
loop_
_entity_poly.entity_id
_entity_poly.type
_entity_poly.pdbx_seq_one_letter_code
_entity_poly.pdbx_strand_id
1 'polypeptide(L)'
;MGWFFIALAQFGVVAALKGGSIGLLMLATILILYWYVVKKWLIHQRAIKAYENSALKNSQIKLQITQEGVKQDNTFIPWQDIQGLVPIEDDILLYYKEKAFYIPSNAFSSIEEKSALKSLAKEKGRLFHV
;
A
#
# COMPACT_ATOMS: atom_id res chain seq x y z
N MET A 1 -7.20 25.29 -0.01
CA MET A 1 -8.59 25.15 -0.52
C MET A 1 -9.51 24.32 0.37
N GLY A 2 -9.16 23.10 0.80
CA GLY A 2 -10.07 22.28 1.63
C GLY A 2 -10.45 22.87 3.01
N TRP A 3 -9.52 23.56 3.67
CA TRP A 3 -9.77 24.19 4.98
C TRP A 3 -10.82 25.32 4.92
N PHE A 4 -10.83 26.08 3.82
CA PHE A 4 -11.80 27.15 3.61
C PHE A 4 -13.24 26.60 3.50
N PHE A 5 -13.41 25.48 2.78
CA PHE A 5 -14.71 24.79 2.68
C PHE A 5 -15.18 24.26 4.04
N ILE A 6 -14.26 23.70 4.83
CA ILE A 6 -14.57 23.20 6.18
C ILE A 6 -14.98 24.36 7.10
N ALA A 7 -14.26 25.48 7.07
CA ALA A 7 -14.60 26.66 7.87
C ALA A 7 -15.97 27.23 7.46
N LEU A 8 -16.25 27.36 6.16
CA LEU A 8 -17.53 27.89 5.65
C LEU A 8 -18.70 26.97 6.02
N ALA A 9 -18.49 25.66 6.01
CA ALA A 9 -19.48 24.69 6.47
C ALA A 9 -19.70 24.76 8.00
N GLN A 10 -18.64 24.91 8.80
CA GLN A 10 -18.75 25.05 10.27
C GLN A 10 -19.50 26.32 10.67
N PHE A 11 -19.20 27.47 10.07
CA PHE A 11 -19.93 28.72 10.33
C PHE A 11 -21.36 28.66 9.79
N GLY A 12 -21.59 28.02 8.63
CA GLY A 12 -22.92 27.79 8.08
C GLY A 12 -23.81 26.92 8.98
N VAL A 13 -23.23 25.86 9.58
CA VAL A 13 -23.92 25.00 10.55
C VAL A 13 -24.29 25.77 11.82
N VAL A 14 -23.36 26.55 12.38
CA VAL A 14 -23.64 27.36 13.60
C VAL A 14 -24.70 28.42 13.35
N ALA A 15 -24.66 29.11 12.19
CA ALA A 15 -25.67 30.08 11.81
C ALA A 15 -27.06 29.44 11.61
N ALA A 16 -27.12 28.26 10.98
CA ALA A 16 -28.36 27.50 10.78
C ALA A 16 -28.99 27.03 12.09
N LEU A 17 -28.17 26.53 13.04
CA LEU A 17 -28.60 26.14 14.38
C LEU A 17 -29.23 27.33 15.12
N LYS A 18 -28.57 28.51 15.07
CA LYS A 18 -29.06 29.72 15.71
C LYS A 18 -30.36 30.26 15.09
N GLY A 19 -30.59 29.99 13.81
CA GLY A 19 -31.80 30.36 13.07
C GLY A 19 -32.91 29.30 13.05
N GLY A 20 -32.79 28.20 13.82
CA GLY A 20 -33.79 27.12 13.85
C GLY A 20 -33.98 26.37 12.52
N SER A 21 -33.05 26.54 11.58
CA SER A 21 -33.22 26.16 10.18
C SER A 21 -32.68 24.74 9.93
N ILE A 22 -33.44 23.73 10.35
CA ILE A 22 -33.08 22.30 10.27
C ILE A 22 -32.70 21.88 8.82
N GLY A 23 -33.36 22.43 7.80
CA GLY A 23 -33.05 22.14 6.40
C GLY A 23 -31.62 22.56 5.99
N LEU A 24 -31.12 23.67 6.52
CA LEU A 24 -29.77 24.15 6.22
C LEU A 24 -28.70 23.28 6.89
N LEU A 25 -28.99 22.75 8.09
CA LEU A 25 -28.13 21.81 8.81
C LEU A 25 -27.99 20.48 8.07
N MET A 26 -29.10 19.93 7.58
CA MET A 26 -29.06 18.71 6.77
C MET A 26 -28.26 18.91 5.49
N LEU A 27 -28.47 20.04 4.80
CA LEU A 27 -27.73 20.38 3.58
C LEU A 27 -26.23 20.52 3.84
N ALA A 28 -25.82 21.20 4.92
CA ALA A 28 -24.42 21.32 5.30
C ALA A 28 -23.79 19.96 5.65
N THR A 29 -24.53 19.08 6.33
CA THR A 29 -24.08 17.73 6.68
C THR A 29 -23.85 16.88 5.43
N ILE A 30 -24.78 16.93 4.47
CA ILE A 30 -24.67 16.24 3.18
C ILE A 30 -23.46 16.77 2.39
N LEU A 31 -23.23 18.08 2.37
CA LEU A 31 -22.09 18.69 1.69
C LEU A 31 -20.74 18.26 2.28
N ILE A 32 -20.64 18.16 3.60
CA ILE A 32 -19.41 17.69 4.26
C ILE A 32 -19.15 16.22 3.92
N LEU A 33 -20.18 15.36 4.00
CA LEU A 33 -20.09 13.95 3.63
C LEU A 33 -19.70 13.79 2.15
N TYR A 34 -20.37 14.54 1.26
CA TYR A 34 -20.08 14.57 -0.17
C TYR A 34 -18.62 14.93 -0.42
N TRP A 35 -18.13 16.02 0.19
CA TRP A 35 -16.75 16.45 0.02
C TRP A 35 -15.75 15.39 0.48
N TYR A 36 -16.01 14.74 1.62
CA TYR A 36 -15.13 13.70 2.15
C TYR A 36 -15.04 12.49 1.21
N VAL A 37 -16.20 11.99 0.74
CA VAL A 37 -16.26 10.84 -0.17
C VAL A 37 -15.64 11.17 -1.53
N VAL A 38 -16.01 12.31 -2.12
CA VAL A 38 -15.53 12.72 -3.44
C VAL A 38 -14.02 12.99 -3.41
N LYS A 39 -13.51 13.65 -2.36
CA LYS A 39 -12.07 13.87 -2.23
C LYS A 39 -11.30 12.55 -2.15
N LYS A 40 -11.75 11.61 -1.32
CA LYS A 40 -11.11 10.28 -1.20
C LYS A 40 -11.12 9.56 -2.55
N TRP A 41 -12.25 9.59 -3.25
CA TRP A 41 -12.39 8.97 -4.56
C TRP A 41 -11.50 9.60 -5.63
N LEU A 42 -11.42 10.93 -5.70
CA LEU A 42 -10.55 11.64 -6.64
C LEU A 42 -9.06 11.37 -6.39
N ILE A 43 -8.64 11.33 -5.13
CA ILE A 43 -7.25 10.98 -4.77
C ILE A 43 -6.94 9.55 -5.20
N HIS A 44 -7.84 8.61 -4.90
CA HIS A 44 -7.70 7.22 -5.28
C HIS A 44 -7.60 7.05 -6.81
N GLN A 45 -8.49 7.69 -7.57
CA GLN A 45 -8.42 7.66 -9.03
C GLN A 45 -7.13 8.27 -9.57
N ARG A 46 -6.65 9.37 -8.98
CA ARG A 46 -5.37 9.98 -9.39
C ARG A 46 -4.20 9.04 -9.12
N ALA A 47 -4.19 8.36 -7.98
CA ALA A 47 -3.16 7.37 -7.66
C ALA A 47 -3.17 6.19 -8.65
N ILE A 48 -4.35 5.66 -8.97
CA ILE A 48 -4.51 4.60 -9.98
C ILE A 48 -3.99 5.09 -11.34
N LYS A 49 -4.44 6.25 -11.82
CA LYS A 49 -3.99 6.80 -13.11
C LYS A 49 -2.48 7.06 -13.13
N ALA A 50 -1.92 7.54 -12.03
CA ALA A 50 -0.47 7.76 -11.92
C ALA A 50 0.29 6.43 -11.99
N TYR A 51 -0.21 5.38 -11.34
CA TYR A 51 0.35 4.03 -11.46
C TYR A 51 0.20 3.47 -12.87
N GLU A 52 -0.97 3.60 -13.49
CA GLU A 52 -1.23 3.11 -14.85
C GLU A 52 -0.36 3.80 -15.91
N ASN A 53 0.00 5.06 -15.70
CA ASN A 53 0.89 5.79 -16.60
C ASN A 53 2.37 5.64 -16.22
N SER A 54 2.69 4.93 -15.14
CA SER A 54 4.06 4.72 -14.72
C SER A 54 4.72 3.59 -15.51
N ALA A 55 6.04 3.70 -15.71
CA ALA A 55 6.84 2.62 -16.30
C ALA A 55 6.80 1.32 -15.46
N LEU A 56 6.37 1.41 -14.20
CA LEU A 56 6.26 0.27 -13.29
C LEU A 56 5.04 -0.62 -13.58
N LYS A 57 4.00 -0.13 -14.28
CA LYS A 57 2.81 -0.94 -14.60
C LYS A 57 3.17 -2.19 -15.40
N ASN A 58 4.07 -2.05 -16.36
CA ASN A 58 4.50 -3.12 -17.25
C ASN A 58 5.87 -3.70 -16.88
N SER A 59 6.48 -3.25 -15.77
CA SER A 59 7.77 -3.78 -15.34
C SER A 59 7.55 -5.16 -14.73
N GLN A 60 8.06 -6.19 -15.40
CA GLN A 60 8.13 -7.53 -14.83
C GLN A 60 9.39 -7.61 -13.97
N ILE A 61 9.22 -7.63 -12.65
CA ILE A 61 10.32 -7.82 -11.71
C ILE A 61 10.64 -9.31 -11.69
N LYS A 62 11.80 -9.70 -12.22
CA LYS A 62 12.27 -11.09 -12.18
C LYS A 62 13.20 -11.28 -10.99
N LEU A 63 12.71 -12.02 -10.00
CA LEU A 63 13.50 -12.43 -8.84
C LEU A 63 14.03 -13.84 -9.08
N GLN A 64 15.35 -13.98 -9.03
CA GLN A 64 16.01 -15.28 -9.06
C GLN A 64 16.62 -15.54 -7.69
N ILE A 65 16.15 -16.60 -7.05
CA ILE A 65 16.64 -17.01 -5.73
C ILE A 65 17.74 -18.04 -5.96
N THR A 66 18.96 -17.73 -5.53
CA THR A 66 20.11 -18.63 -5.60
C THR A 66 20.57 -19.01 -4.19
N GLN A 67 21.47 -19.98 -4.09
CA GLN A 67 22.03 -20.38 -2.79
C GLN A 67 22.84 -19.27 -2.11
N GLU A 68 23.38 -18.33 -2.90
CA GLU A 68 24.25 -17.25 -2.43
C GLU A 68 23.46 -15.98 -2.07
N GLY A 69 22.29 -15.77 -2.69
CA GLY A 69 21.47 -14.60 -2.45
C GLY A 69 20.21 -14.53 -3.31
N VAL A 70 19.62 -13.34 -3.36
CA VAL A 70 18.49 -13.01 -4.24
C VAL A 70 18.98 -12.05 -5.31
N LYS A 71 18.81 -12.42 -6.57
CA LYS A 71 19.13 -11.57 -7.72
C LYS A 71 17.85 -10.96 -8.27
N GLN A 72 17.83 -9.64 -8.42
CA GLN A 72 16.77 -8.89 -9.07
C GLN A 72 17.37 -8.14 -10.25
N ASP A 73 17.05 -8.56 -11.48
CA ASP A 73 17.61 -8.02 -12.72
C ASP A 73 19.15 -7.94 -12.67
N ASN A 74 19.72 -6.74 -12.52
CA ASN A 74 21.17 -6.48 -12.45
C ASN A 74 21.71 -6.30 -11.02
N THR A 75 20.85 -6.39 -10.01
CA THR A 75 21.21 -6.23 -8.59
C THR A 75 21.29 -7.60 -7.94
N PHE A 76 22.40 -7.88 -7.26
CA PHE A 76 22.55 -9.07 -6.44
C PHE A 76 22.52 -8.68 -4.96
N ILE A 77 21.66 -9.36 -4.20
CA ILE A 77 21.49 -9.14 -2.77
C ILE A 77 21.93 -10.42 -2.06
N PRO A 78 23.09 -10.44 -1.38
CA PRO A 78 23.54 -11.62 -0.64
C PRO A 78 22.61 -11.90 0.55
N TRP A 79 22.45 -13.17 0.92
CA TRP A 79 21.62 -13.57 2.08
C TRP A 79 22.04 -12.92 3.40
N GLN A 80 23.30 -12.46 3.50
CA GLN A 80 23.83 -11.79 4.69
C GLN A 80 23.22 -10.40 4.90
N ASP A 81 22.86 -9.71 3.81
CA ASP A 81 22.29 -8.35 3.85
C ASP A 81 20.76 -8.37 4.01
N ILE A 82 20.14 -9.54 3.81
CA ILE A 82 18.71 -9.74 4.03
C ILE A 82 18.50 -9.83 5.55
N GLN A 83 17.83 -8.83 6.10
CA GLN A 83 17.58 -8.74 7.53
C GLN A 83 16.61 -9.83 7.98
N GLY A 84 15.59 -10.09 7.17
CA GLY A 84 14.63 -11.14 7.45
C GLY A 84 13.58 -11.32 6.36
N LEU A 85 13.02 -12.51 6.33
CA LEU A 85 11.92 -12.89 5.47
C LEU A 85 10.77 -13.33 6.37
N VAL A 86 9.63 -12.67 6.24
CA VAL A 86 8.45 -12.86 7.07
C VAL A 86 7.29 -13.31 6.18
N PRO A 87 6.81 -14.56 6.32
CA PRO A 87 5.61 -15.01 5.63
C PRO A 87 4.38 -14.36 6.28
N ILE A 88 3.52 -13.74 5.48
CA ILE A 88 2.24 -13.17 5.91
C ILE A 88 1.15 -13.84 5.11
N GLU A 89 0.36 -14.70 5.77
CA GLU A 89 -0.66 -15.50 5.10
C GLU A 89 -0.06 -16.27 3.90
N ASP A 90 -0.45 -15.88 2.68
CA ASP A 90 0.06 -16.43 1.44
C ASP A 90 1.20 -15.64 0.80
N ASP A 91 1.52 -14.47 1.32
CA ASP A 91 2.53 -13.58 0.77
C ASP A 91 3.81 -13.61 1.61
N ILE A 92 4.83 -12.90 1.12
CA ILE A 92 6.14 -12.83 1.77
C ILE A 92 6.60 -11.38 1.84
N LEU A 93 6.98 -10.92 3.03
CA LEU A 93 7.73 -9.69 3.22
C LEU A 93 9.23 -10.01 3.31
N LEU A 94 10.01 -9.32 2.49
CA LEU A 94 11.47 -9.35 2.52
C LEU A 94 12.00 -8.02 3.05
N TYR A 95 12.71 -8.06 4.16
CA TYR A 95 13.37 -6.90 4.76
C TYR A 95 14.81 -6.83 4.28
N TYR A 96 15.13 -5.77 3.55
CA TYR A 96 16.47 -5.49 3.06
C TYR A 96 16.80 -4.02 3.34
N LYS A 97 17.85 -3.80 4.14
CA LYS A 97 18.19 -2.48 4.69
C LYS A 97 16.95 -1.86 5.38
N GLU A 98 16.69 -0.57 5.17
CA GLU A 98 15.53 0.14 5.75
C GLU A 98 14.26 0.02 4.89
N LYS A 99 14.17 -0.99 4.01
CA LYS A 99 13.05 -1.19 3.10
C LYS A 99 12.43 -2.57 3.27
N ALA A 100 11.10 -2.61 3.17
CA ALA A 100 10.34 -3.84 3.09
C ALA A 100 9.83 -4.03 1.66
N PHE A 101 10.10 -5.19 1.08
CA PHE A 101 9.62 -5.61 -0.23
C PHE A 101 8.51 -6.62 -0.03
N TYR A 102 7.34 -6.31 -0.57
CA TYR A 102 6.20 -7.22 -0.55
C TYR A 102 6.20 -8.07 -1.82
N ILE A 103 6.24 -9.38 -1.63
CA ILE A 103 6.22 -10.39 -2.68
C ILE A 103 4.87 -11.10 -2.59
N PRO A 104 3.94 -10.80 -3.50
CA PRO A 104 2.64 -11.45 -3.50
C PRO A 104 2.77 -12.92 -3.94
N SER A 105 1.85 -13.76 -3.46
CA SER A 105 1.73 -15.18 -3.81
C SER A 105 1.68 -15.44 -5.31
N ASN A 106 1.06 -14.56 -6.10
CA ASN A 106 0.97 -14.67 -7.56
C ASN A 106 2.30 -14.37 -8.29
N ALA A 107 3.35 -13.93 -7.58
CA ALA A 107 4.69 -13.77 -8.14
C ALA A 107 5.43 -15.11 -8.28
N PHE A 108 4.95 -16.17 -7.62
CA PHE A 108 5.51 -17.51 -7.70
C PHE A 108 4.78 -18.32 -8.77
N SER A 109 5.54 -19.08 -9.58
CA SER A 109 4.94 -19.92 -10.63
C SER A 109 4.26 -21.16 -10.02
N SER A 110 4.72 -21.60 -8.85
CA SER A 110 4.17 -22.74 -8.14
C SER A 110 4.30 -22.64 -6.61
N ILE A 111 3.52 -23.46 -5.90
CA ILE A 111 3.59 -23.57 -4.43
C ILE A 111 4.93 -24.15 -3.98
N GLU A 112 5.54 -25.03 -4.80
CA GLU A 112 6.87 -25.59 -4.53
C GLU A 112 7.95 -24.49 -4.54
N GLU A 113 7.93 -23.55 -5.49
CA GLU A 113 8.89 -22.44 -5.54
C GLU A 113 8.84 -21.57 -4.28
N LYS A 114 7.62 -21.23 -3.84
CA LYS A 114 7.39 -20.50 -2.59
C LYS A 114 7.92 -21.28 -1.38
N SER A 115 7.68 -22.59 -1.34
CA SER A 115 8.15 -23.47 -0.27
C SER A 115 9.67 -23.64 -0.27
N ALA A 116 10.29 -23.66 -1.45
CA ALA A 116 11.74 -23.69 -1.61
C ALA A 116 12.39 -22.40 -1.08
N LEU A 117 11.80 -21.23 -1.37
CA LEU A 117 12.25 -19.95 -0.80
C LEU A 117 12.17 -19.95 0.73
N LYS A 118 11.05 -20.39 1.31
CA LYS A 118 10.89 -20.49 2.77
C LYS A 118 11.93 -21.43 3.39
N SER A 119 12.18 -22.56 2.74
CA SER A 119 13.17 -23.55 3.18
C SER A 119 14.60 -22.98 3.14
N LEU A 120 14.96 -22.29 2.06
CA LEU A 120 16.26 -21.62 1.93
C LEU A 120 16.43 -20.51 2.97
N ALA A 121 15.41 -19.67 3.16
CA ALA A 121 15.44 -18.62 4.18
C ALA A 121 15.59 -19.21 5.59
N LYS A 122 14.97 -20.36 5.85
CA LYS A 122 15.10 -21.10 7.12
C LYS A 122 16.51 -21.65 7.31
N GLU A 123 17.09 -22.27 6.27
CA GLU A 123 18.47 -22.77 6.30
C GLU A 123 19.49 -21.65 6.58
N LYS A 124 19.28 -20.47 5.98
CA LYS A 124 20.14 -19.30 6.18
C LYS A 124 19.85 -18.53 7.48
N GLY A 125 18.92 -19.01 8.33
CA GLY A 125 18.56 -18.36 9.59
C GLY A 125 17.92 -16.98 9.43
N ARG A 126 17.30 -16.71 8.27
CA ARG A 126 16.65 -15.44 7.92
C ARG A 126 15.12 -15.52 7.88
N LEU A 127 14.53 -16.69 8.14
CA LEU A 127 13.08 -16.84 8.23
C LEU A 127 12.60 -16.44 9.64
N PHE A 128 11.71 -15.46 9.71
CA PHE A 128 11.09 -15.03 10.96
C PHE A 128 9.58 -15.28 10.89
N HIS A 129 9.00 -15.69 12.01
CA HIS A 129 7.56 -15.83 12.17
C HIS A 129 7.03 -14.62 12.93
N VAL A 130 5.87 -14.09 12.52
CA VAL A 130 5.08 -13.12 13.30
C VAL A 130 4.27 -13.89 14.34
#